data_AF-A0A7C3L610-F1
#
_entry.id   AF-A0A7C3L610-F1
#
_cell.length_a   1.000
_cell.length_b   1.000
_cell.length_c   1.000
_cell.angle_alpha   90.00
_cell.angle_beta   90.00
_cell.angle_gamma   90.00
#
_symmetry.space_group_name_H-M   'P 1'
#
loop_
_entity.id
_entity.type
_entity.pdbx_description
1 polymer ?
#
loop_
_entity_poly.entity_id
_entity_poly.type
_entity_poly.pdbx_seq_one_letter_code
_entity_poly.pdbx_strand_id
1 'polypeptide(L)'
;AKREIVEMWLWIEVLMLFGSGILGLGHHYFWIGTPEYWWEIGALFSALEPVPLVAMFVHVLYDWGKEQGAAHAKGEQGSIMTNGPAMSWIVLNAFGNFLGAGIWGFFHTLPQVNIYTHGTQFTAAHGHLAFFGAYATILVGMMYIGIQYAYGIKIMKATFKSKMGVFLIAFGVMGMTIALTIAGYEQVLIERAELGGGWNAFFTAQEMPWYVQAQLWRAIMGVVTFVGFIYLVWDMLTIGKAQSGQVQNEESAAAAA
;
A
#
# COMPACT_ATOMS: atom_id res chain seq x y z
N ALA A 1 -22.56 -10.30 2.10
CA ALA A 1 -23.34 -9.62 3.18
C ALA A 1 -24.72 -9.12 2.70
N LYS A 2 -25.65 -8.70 3.59
CA LYS A 2 -26.90 -8.02 3.18
C LYS A 2 -26.54 -6.65 2.58
N ARG A 3 -27.11 -6.32 1.42
CA ARG A 3 -26.82 -5.07 0.67
C ARG A 3 -26.89 -3.82 1.56
N GLU A 4 -27.93 -3.71 2.38
CA GLU A 4 -28.16 -2.58 3.28
C GLU A 4 -26.99 -2.32 4.25
N ILE A 5 -26.36 -3.39 4.75
CA ILE A 5 -25.23 -3.30 5.68
C ILE A 5 -24.01 -2.75 4.96
N VAL A 6 -23.72 -3.27 3.76
CA VAL A 6 -22.58 -2.82 2.94
C VAL A 6 -22.75 -1.36 2.53
N GLU A 7 -23.96 -0.96 2.11
CA GLU A 7 -24.25 0.43 1.74
C GLU A 7 -24.09 1.37 2.94
N MET A 8 -24.57 0.99 4.12
CA MET A 8 -24.41 1.78 5.34
C MET A 8 -22.92 1.99 5.69
N TRP A 9 -22.12 0.92 5.69
CA TRP A 9 -20.67 1.03 5.95
C TRP A 9 -19.98 1.88 4.90
N LEU A 10 -20.32 1.71 3.62
CA LEU A 10 -19.78 2.54 2.55
C LEU A 10 -20.09 4.03 2.76
N TRP A 11 -21.31 4.39 3.17
CA TRP A 11 -21.65 5.78 3.48
C TRP A 11 -20.87 6.33 4.67
N ILE A 12 -20.69 5.53 5.72
CA ILE A 12 -19.90 5.92 6.91
C ILE A 12 -18.44 6.13 6.52
N GLU A 13 -17.85 5.21 5.75
CA GLU A 13 -16.48 5.31 5.27
C GLU A 13 -16.27 6.53 4.38
N VAL A 14 -17.16 6.76 3.42
CA VAL A 14 -17.13 7.93 2.52
C VAL A 14 -17.21 9.23 3.32
N LEU A 15 -18.10 9.31 4.31
CA LEU A 15 -18.24 10.48 5.17
C LEU A 15 -16.96 10.72 5.98
N MET A 16 -16.39 9.69 6.59
CA MET A 16 -15.15 9.81 7.37
C MET A 16 -13.97 10.19 6.48
N LEU A 17 -13.87 9.60 5.29
CA LEU A 17 -12.78 9.84 4.34
C LEU A 17 -12.81 11.27 3.79
N PHE A 18 -13.97 11.79 3.38
CA PHE A 18 -14.08 13.18 2.95
C PHE A 18 -14.00 14.16 4.11
N GLY A 19 -14.62 13.83 5.24
CA GLY A 19 -14.62 14.69 6.43
C GLY A 19 -13.22 14.88 7.02
N SER A 20 -12.42 13.82 7.08
CA SER A 20 -11.01 13.91 7.51
C SER A 20 -10.10 14.40 6.38
N GLY A 21 -10.15 13.80 5.19
CA GLY A 21 -9.16 14.07 4.13
C GLY A 21 -9.23 15.46 3.51
N ILE A 22 -10.41 16.07 3.35
CA ILE A 22 -10.50 17.41 2.73
C ILE A 22 -9.84 18.47 3.64
N LEU A 23 -10.13 18.43 4.93
CA LEU A 23 -9.55 19.37 5.90
C LEU A 23 -8.14 18.94 6.34
N GLY A 24 -7.87 17.63 6.30
CA GLY A 24 -6.57 17.04 6.61
C GLY A 24 -5.46 17.41 5.63
N LEU A 25 -5.81 17.79 4.39
CA LEU A 25 -4.91 18.49 3.45
C LEU A 25 -4.15 19.66 4.10
N GLY A 26 -4.72 20.27 5.14
CA GLY A 26 -4.09 21.28 5.99
C GLY A 26 -2.68 20.93 6.47
N HIS A 27 -2.35 19.64 6.65
CA HIS A 27 -1.02 19.22 7.08
C HIS A 27 0.10 19.45 6.05
N HIS A 28 -0.25 19.72 4.78
CA HIS A 28 0.71 20.17 3.76
C HIS A 28 0.96 21.67 3.83
N TYR A 29 0.11 22.41 4.54
CA TYR A 29 0.13 23.87 4.55
C TYR A 29 0.93 24.46 5.71
N PHE A 30 1.37 23.62 6.66
CA PHE A 30 2.02 24.05 7.90
C PHE A 30 3.21 25.00 7.69
N TRP A 31 4.03 24.77 6.66
CA TRP A 31 5.31 25.45 6.49
C TRP A 31 5.48 26.16 5.14
N ILE A 32 4.41 26.29 4.35
CA ILE A 32 4.45 26.93 3.02
C ILE A 32 3.99 28.40 3.05
N GLY A 33 3.83 28.98 4.25
CA GLY A 33 3.42 30.39 4.43
C GLY A 33 1.91 30.63 4.45
N THR A 34 1.10 29.60 4.71
CA THR A 34 -0.35 29.77 4.95
C THR A 34 -0.63 30.26 6.38
N PRO A 35 -1.86 30.75 6.67
CA PRO A 35 -2.20 31.20 8.01
C PRO A 35 -2.10 30.12 9.09
N GLU A 36 -1.72 30.51 10.31
CA GLU A 36 -1.44 29.61 11.45
C GLU A 36 -2.64 28.73 11.88
N TYR A 37 -3.87 29.13 11.60
CA TYR A 37 -5.05 28.30 11.93
C TYR A 37 -5.00 26.92 11.23
N TRP A 38 -4.25 26.79 10.14
CA TRP A 38 -4.04 25.50 9.47
C TRP A 38 -3.25 24.51 10.31
N TRP A 39 -2.45 24.97 11.28
CA TRP A 39 -1.77 24.07 12.20
C TRP A 39 -2.76 23.23 12.99
N GLU A 40 -3.80 23.87 13.55
CA GLU A 40 -4.82 23.18 14.35
C GLU A 40 -5.75 22.34 13.47
N ILE A 41 -6.27 22.92 12.38
CA ILE A 41 -7.19 22.22 11.46
C ILE A 41 -6.47 21.02 10.82
N GLY A 42 -5.30 21.25 10.23
CA GLY A 42 -4.51 20.21 9.59
C GLY A 42 -4.13 19.11 10.58
N ALA A 43 -3.65 19.45 11.78
CA ALA A 43 -3.31 18.46 12.80
C ALA A 43 -4.50 17.60 13.21
N LEU A 44 -5.65 18.21 13.52
CA LEU A 44 -6.83 17.48 13.97
C LEU A 44 -7.36 16.55 12.87
N PHE A 45 -7.59 17.08 11.67
CA PHE A 45 -8.25 16.32 10.62
C PHE A 45 -7.32 15.26 10.00
N SER A 46 -6.03 15.54 9.85
CA SER A 46 -5.06 14.52 9.42
C SER A 46 -4.85 13.43 10.47
N ALA A 47 -4.92 13.74 11.77
CA ALA A 47 -4.86 12.73 12.83
C ALA A 47 -6.08 11.80 12.85
N LEU A 48 -7.20 12.23 12.25
CA LEU A 48 -8.40 11.42 12.09
C LEU A 48 -8.36 10.54 10.84
N GLU A 49 -7.53 10.84 9.83
CA GLU A 49 -7.44 10.06 8.58
C GLU A 49 -7.10 8.57 8.79
N PRO A 50 -6.26 8.16 9.76
CA PRO A 50 -6.02 6.73 10.00
C PRO A 50 -7.25 5.96 10.51
N VAL A 51 -8.24 6.63 11.11
CA VAL A 51 -9.44 5.99 11.67
C VAL A 51 -10.24 5.22 10.61
N PRO A 52 -10.69 5.83 9.50
CA PRO A 52 -11.37 5.10 8.43
C PRO A 52 -10.49 4.02 7.80
N LEU A 53 -9.16 4.21 7.73
CA LEU A 53 -8.24 3.21 7.19
C LEU A 53 -8.22 1.93 8.05
N VAL A 54 -8.14 2.09 9.38
CA VAL A 54 -8.20 0.97 10.33
C VAL A 54 -9.58 0.31 10.30
N ALA A 55 -10.65 1.09 10.28
CA ALA A 55 -12.01 0.58 10.22
C ALA A 55 -12.23 -0.29 8.97
N MET A 56 -11.81 0.21 7.80
CA MET A 56 -11.88 -0.52 6.53
C MET A 56 -11.06 -1.81 6.58
N PHE A 57 -9.84 -1.77 7.11
CA PHE A 57 -8.99 -2.96 7.24
C PHE A 57 -9.65 -4.05 8.09
N VAL A 58 -10.17 -3.68 9.26
CA VAL A 58 -10.86 -4.61 10.17
C VAL A 58 -12.14 -5.15 9.53
N HIS A 59 -12.93 -4.28 8.90
CA HIS A 59 -14.18 -4.66 8.25
C HIS A 59 -13.96 -5.64 7.10
N VAL A 60 -13.01 -5.35 6.20
CA VAL A 60 -12.66 -6.23 5.07
C VAL A 60 -12.17 -7.59 5.55
N LEU A 61 -11.31 -7.64 6.57
CA LEU A 61 -10.83 -8.92 7.11
C LEU A 61 -11.94 -9.72 7.79
N TYR A 62 -12.81 -9.05 8.55
CA TYR A 62 -13.94 -9.67 9.21
C TYR A 62 -14.93 -10.27 8.20
N ASP A 63 -15.32 -9.49 7.19
CA ASP A 63 -16.27 -9.92 6.16
C ASP A 63 -15.68 -11.05 5.31
N TRP A 64 -14.41 -10.95 4.92
CA TRP A 64 -13.72 -12.03 4.22
C TRP A 64 -13.71 -13.32 5.04
N GLY A 65 -13.32 -13.26 6.32
CA GLY A 65 -13.28 -14.43 7.20
C GLY A 65 -14.66 -15.04 7.44
N LYS A 66 -15.69 -14.20 7.61
CA LYS A 66 -17.08 -14.62 7.79
C LYS A 66 -17.62 -15.30 6.54
N GLU A 67 -17.42 -14.70 5.37
CA GLU A 67 -17.89 -15.28 4.12
C GLU A 67 -17.18 -16.61 3.88
N GLN A 68 -15.84 -16.67 4.02
CA GLN A 68 -15.08 -17.93 3.89
C GLN A 68 -15.61 -19.01 4.83
N GLY A 69 -15.83 -18.69 6.10
CA GLY A 69 -16.41 -19.63 7.07
C GLY A 69 -17.81 -20.11 6.67
N ALA A 70 -18.65 -19.24 6.09
CA ALA A 70 -19.97 -19.61 5.61
C ALA A 70 -19.93 -20.50 4.35
N ALA A 71 -19.00 -20.27 3.43
CA ALA A 71 -18.77 -21.12 2.27
C ALA A 71 -18.29 -22.52 2.69
N HIS A 72 -17.30 -22.58 3.59
CA HIS A 72 -16.83 -23.83 4.19
C HIS A 72 -17.96 -24.59 4.91
N ALA A 73 -18.81 -23.89 5.66
CA ALA A 73 -19.96 -24.50 6.35
C ALA A 73 -21.03 -25.07 5.40
N LYS A 74 -21.14 -24.54 4.17
CA LYS A 74 -22.03 -25.05 3.12
C LYS A 74 -21.42 -26.21 2.32
N GLY A 75 -20.21 -26.64 2.64
CA GLY A 75 -19.48 -27.66 1.90
C GLY A 75 -18.92 -27.18 0.56
N GLU A 76 -18.93 -25.87 0.29
CA GLU A 76 -18.27 -25.30 -0.88
C GLU A 76 -16.75 -25.48 -0.71
N GLN A 77 -16.14 -26.35 -1.51
CA GLN A 77 -14.70 -26.53 -1.51
C GLN A 77 -14.03 -25.46 -2.37
N GLY A 78 -13.39 -24.49 -1.72
CA GLY A 78 -12.61 -23.44 -2.40
C GLY A 78 -12.67 -22.10 -1.69
N SER A 79 -11.81 -21.16 -2.11
CA SER A 79 -11.93 -19.77 -1.68
C SER A 79 -13.02 -19.08 -2.50
N ILE A 80 -13.83 -18.24 -1.83
CA ILE A 80 -14.84 -17.36 -2.46
C ILE A 80 -14.20 -16.45 -3.50
N MET A 81 -12.95 -16.05 -3.27
CA MET A 81 -12.18 -15.28 -4.23
C MET A 81 -11.63 -16.22 -5.30
N THR A 82 -12.19 -16.15 -6.51
CA THR A 82 -11.79 -16.98 -7.64
C THR A 82 -10.49 -16.52 -8.31
N ASN A 83 -9.89 -15.42 -7.85
CA ASN A 83 -8.65 -14.85 -8.38
C ASN A 83 -7.55 -14.79 -7.32
N GLY A 84 -6.66 -15.78 -7.32
CA GLY A 84 -5.54 -15.86 -6.37
C GLY A 84 -4.59 -14.66 -6.43
N PRO A 85 -4.08 -14.28 -7.62
CA PRO A 85 -3.24 -13.09 -7.78
C PRO A 85 -3.91 -11.81 -7.31
N ALA A 86 -5.15 -11.53 -7.75
CA ALA A 86 -5.86 -10.32 -7.34
C ALA A 86 -6.08 -10.27 -5.82
N MET A 87 -6.42 -11.41 -5.19
CA MET A 87 -6.55 -11.48 -3.74
C MET A 87 -5.27 -11.06 -3.03
N SER A 88 -4.12 -11.54 -3.50
CA SER A 88 -2.82 -11.23 -2.89
C SER A 88 -2.55 -9.73 -2.93
N TRP A 89 -2.87 -9.07 -4.04
CA TRP A 89 -2.74 -7.62 -4.19
C TRP A 89 -3.76 -6.83 -3.37
N ILE A 90 -5.00 -7.31 -3.23
CA ILE A 90 -6.03 -6.67 -2.40
C ILE A 90 -5.70 -6.79 -0.90
N VAL A 91 -5.19 -7.94 -0.46
CA VAL A 91 -4.71 -8.10 0.92
C VAL A 91 -3.53 -7.17 1.16
N LEU A 92 -2.56 -7.17 0.24
CA LEU A 92 -1.41 -6.27 0.33
C LEU A 92 -1.83 -4.80 0.33
N ASN A 93 -2.91 -4.45 -0.40
CA ASN A 93 -3.49 -3.12 -0.38
C ASN A 93 -4.01 -2.75 1.01
N ALA A 94 -4.83 -3.63 1.61
CA ALA A 94 -5.40 -3.37 2.93
C ALA A 94 -4.32 -3.19 4.00
N PHE A 95 -3.30 -4.05 4.01
CA PHE A 95 -2.15 -3.93 4.92
C PHE A 95 -1.27 -2.71 4.61
N GLY A 96 -0.95 -2.49 3.33
CA GLY A 96 -0.06 -1.43 2.88
C GLY A 96 -0.64 -0.04 3.10
N ASN A 97 -1.94 0.13 2.91
CA ASN A 97 -2.66 1.37 3.20
C ASN A 97 -2.60 1.71 4.70
N PHE A 98 -2.87 0.74 5.57
CA PHE A 98 -2.74 0.93 7.02
C PHE A 98 -1.31 1.24 7.45
N LEU A 99 -0.31 0.49 6.98
CA LEU A 99 1.08 0.72 7.37
C LEU A 99 1.65 2.03 6.80
N GLY A 100 1.46 2.26 5.51
CA GLY A 100 2.01 3.41 4.78
C GLY A 100 1.29 4.71 5.13
N ALA A 101 -0.02 4.76 4.88
CA ALA A 101 -0.81 5.96 5.12
C ALA A 101 -1.16 6.14 6.60
N GLY A 102 -1.55 5.06 7.29
CA GLY A 102 -1.89 5.10 8.71
C GLY A 102 -0.67 5.34 9.61
N ILE A 103 0.25 4.37 9.70
CA ILE A 103 1.36 4.44 10.68
C ILE A 103 2.44 5.45 10.24
N TRP A 104 2.99 5.29 9.03
CA TRP A 104 4.09 6.14 8.55
C TRP A 104 3.64 7.59 8.31
N GLY A 105 2.39 7.79 7.87
CA GLY A 105 1.81 9.14 7.76
C GLY A 105 1.61 9.78 9.13
N PHE A 106 1.11 9.02 10.11
CA PHE A 106 0.90 9.56 11.46
C PHE A 106 2.21 9.92 12.17
N PHE A 107 3.32 9.21 11.90
CA PHE A 107 4.63 9.54 12.48
C PHE A 107 5.07 10.98 12.29
N HIS A 108 4.61 11.65 11.23
CA HIS A 108 5.01 13.01 10.94
C HIS A 108 3.87 13.99 10.69
N THR A 109 2.61 13.60 10.89
CA THR A 109 1.47 14.48 10.60
C THR A 109 1.26 15.60 11.63
N LEU A 110 1.74 15.43 12.87
CA LEU A 110 1.57 16.44 13.90
C LEU A 110 2.56 17.60 13.69
N PRO A 111 2.14 18.88 13.74
CA PRO A 111 3.02 20.03 13.52
C PRO A 111 4.30 20.00 14.35
N GLN A 112 4.20 19.57 15.61
CA GLN A 112 5.31 19.48 16.56
C GLN A 112 6.41 18.52 16.10
N VAL A 113 6.05 17.50 15.33
CA VAL A 113 7.00 16.55 14.72
C VAL A 113 7.32 16.97 13.28
N ASN A 114 6.32 17.46 12.55
CA ASN A 114 6.44 17.86 11.15
C ASN A 114 7.48 18.96 10.96
N ILE A 115 7.65 19.88 11.91
CA ILE A 115 8.68 20.93 11.82
C ILE A 115 10.10 20.38 11.59
N TYR A 116 10.39 19.17 12.11
CA TYR A 116 11.67 18.50 11.90
C TYR A 116 11.66 17.52 10.71
N THR A 117 10.52 16.90 10.42
CA THR A 117 10.42 15.82 9.42
C THR A 117 9.95 16.31 8.04
N HIS A 118 9.53 17.58 7.94
CA HIS A 118 9.07 18.19 6.70
C HIS A 118 10.18 18.25 5.66
N GLY A 119 9.93 17.68 4.48
CA GLY A 119 10.90 17.69 3.37
C GLY A 119 12.13 16.81 3.60
N THR A 120 12.12 15.93 4.59
CA THR A 120 13.21 14.96 4.84
C THR A 120 12.90 13.59 4.22
N GLN A 121 13.86 12.66 4.32
CA GLN A 121 13.65 11.28 3.86
C GLN A 121 12.51 10.54 4.60
N PHE A 122 12.06 11.02 5.77
CA PHE A 122 10.83 10.50 6.41
C PHE A 122 9.60 10.69 5.53
N THR A 123 9.49 11.87 4.89
CA THR A 123 8.41 12.16 3.95
C THR A 123 8.49 11.22 2.73
N ALA A 124 9.70 10.96 2.24
CA ALA A 124 9.91 10.02 1.15
C ALA A 124 9.55 8.58 1.55
N ALA A 125 9.91 8.14 2.77
CA ALA A 125 9.58 6.82 3.29
C ALA A 125 8.06 6.60 3.31
N HIS A 126 7.33 7.52 3.94
CA HIS A 126 5.87 7.52 3.97
C HIS A 126 5.29 7.52 2.54
N GLY A 127 5.75 8.44 1.68
CA GLY A 127 5.25 8.58 0.31
C GLY A 127 5.37 7.30 -0.52
N HIS A 128 6.51 6.60 -0.47
CA HIS A 128 6.68 5.34 -1.20
C HIS A 128 5.75 4.24 -0.67
N LEU A 129 5.70 4.04 0.66
CA LEU A 129 4.89 2.97 1.24
C LEU A 129 3.39 3.25 1.10
N ALA A 130 2.95 4.49 1.28
CA ALA A 130 1.55 4.88 1.13
C ALA A 130 1.10 4.80 -0.33
N PHE A 131 1.88 5.35 -1.27
CA PHE A 131 1.52 5.31 -2.69
C PHE A 131 1.45 3.88 -3.23
N PHE A 132 2.47 3.08 -2.92
CA PHE A 132 2.50 1.67 -3.28
C PHE A 132 1.36 0.92 -2.60
N GLY A 133 1.27 1.05 -1.28
CA GLY A 133 0.37 0.29 -0.41
C GLY A 133 -1.11 0.58 -0.65
N ALA A 134 -1.48 1.80 -1.05
CA ALA A 134 -2.87 2.18 -1.26
C ALA A 134 -3.28 2.22 -2.75
N TYR A 135 -2.43 2.73 -3.64
CA TYR A 135 -2.82 2.99 -5.02
C TYR A 135 -2.28 1.94 -5.99
N ALA A 136 -0.99 1.62 -5.92
CA ALA A 136 -0.41 0.68 -6.88
C ALA A 136 -0.97 -0.73 -6.70
N THR A 137 -1.07 -1.20 -5.46
CA THR A 137 -1.59 -2.53 -5.09
C THR A 137 -3.04 -2.74 -5.55
N ILE A 138 -3.95 -1.79 -5.29
CA ILE A 138 -5.35 -1.92 -5.72
C ILE A 138 -5.47 -1.91 -7.25
N LEU A 139 -4.72 -1.04 -7.94
CA LEU A 139 -4.74 -1.00 -9.40
C LEU A 139 -4.26 -2.31 -10.01
N VAL A 140 -3.18 -2.89 -9.48
CA VAL A 140 -2.68 -4.19 -9.93
C VAL A 140 -3.71 -5.30 -9.65
N GLY A 141 -4.33 -5.30 -8.47
CA GLY A 141 -5.42 -6.23 -8.16
C GLY A 141 -6.57 -6.14 -9.16
N MET A 142 -7.02 -4.93 -9.48
CA MET A 142 -8.08 -4.68 -10.47
C MET A 142 -7.67 -5.13 -11.88
N MET A 143 -6.41 -4.96 -12.28
CA MET A 143 -5.93 -5.45 -13.57
C MET A 143 -5.99 -7.00 -13.65
N TYR A 144 -5.66 -7.72 -12.57
CA TYR A 144 -5.81 -9.18 -12.54
C TYR A 144 -7.27 -9.64 -12.63
N ILE A 145 -8.21 -8.90 -12.02
CA ILE A 145 -9.65 -9.14 -12.18
C ILE A 145 -10.05 -8.93 -13.65
N GLY A 146 -9.56 -7.86 -14.28
CA GLY A 146 -9.77 -7.59 -15.70
C GLY A 146 -9.25 -8.70 -16.61
N ILE A 147 -8.06 -9.25 -16.34
CA ILE A 147 -7.51 -10.39 -17.10
C ILE A 147 -8.39 -11.63 -16.94
N GLN A 148 -8.87 -11.93 -15.74
CA GLN A 148 -9.74 -13.08 -15.51
C GLN A 148 -11.03 -12.98 -16.31
N TYR A 149 -11.65 -11.80 -16.30
CA TYR A 149 -12.87 -11.53 -17.05
C TYR A 149 -12.63 -11.61 -18.57
N ALA A 150 -11.56 -10.98 -19.07
CA ALA A 150 -11.24 -10.94 -20.50
C ALA A 150 -10.98 -12.34 -21.11
N TYR A 151 -10.43 -13.26 -20.33
CA TYR A 151 -10.16 -14.64 -20.75
C TYR A 151 -11.25 -15.64 -20.34
N GLY A 152 -12.34 -15.20 -19.70
CA GLY A 152 -13.44 -16.07 -19.27
C GLY A 152 -13.06 -17.14 -18.25
N ILE A 153 -12.03 -16.89 -17.43
CA ILE A 153 -11.47 -17.88 -16.50
C ILE A 153 -12.33 -17.95 -15.24
N LYS A 154 -12.95 -19.12 -14.96
CA LYS A 154 -13.77 -19.32 -13.75
C LYS A 154 -12.96 -19.21 -12.47
N ILE A 155 -11.78 -19.85 -12.41
CA ILE A 155 -10.88 -19.84 -11.26
C ILE A 155 -9.45 -19.58 -11.76
N MET A 156 -8.90 -18.43 -11.39
CA MET A 156 -7.52 -18.04 -11.69
C MET A 156 -6.61 -18.34 -10.50
N LYS A 157 -5.68 -19.29 -10.67
CA LYS A 157 -4.71 -19.67 -9.63
C LYS A 157 -3.46 -18.80 -9.67
N ALA A 158 -2.80 -18.61 -8.53
CA ALA A 158 -1.53 -17.90 -8.46
C ALA A 158 -0.40 -18.74 -9.08
N THR A 159 0.31 -18.17 -10.05
CA THR A 159 1.47 -18.80 -10.70
C THR A 159 2.74 -18.55 -9.86
N PHE A 160 3.84 -19.20 -10.22
CA PHE A 160 5.14 -18.86 -9.63
C PHE A 160 5.51 -17.39 -9.88
N LYS A 161 5.28 -16.89 -11.10
CA LYS A 161 5.61 -15.51 -11.49
C LYS A 161 4.78 -14.50 -10.70
N SER A 162 3.48 -14.76 -10.51
CA SER A 162 2.60 -13.89 -9.73
C SER A 162 3.08 -13.81 -8.27
N LYS A 163 3.45 -14.94 -7.66
CA LYS A 163 3.98 -14.99 -6.28
C LYS A 163 5.30 -14.23 -6.16
N MET A 164 6.22 -14.44 -7.10
CA MET A 164 7.50 -13.72 -7.11
C MET A 164 7.33 -12.22 -7.32
N GLY A 165 6.44 -11.81 -8.23
CA GLY A 165 6.12 -10.40 -8.46
C GLY A 165 5.60 -9.72 -7.20
N VAL A 166 4.60 -10.33 -6.54
CA VAL A 166 4.07 -9.81 -5.26
C VAL A 166 5.17 -9.72 -4.20
N PHE A 167 5.91 -10.81 -3.98
CA PHE A 167 6.92 -10.86 -2.92
C PHE A 167 8.05 -9.85 -3.13
N LEU A 168 8.66 -9.82 -4.31
CA LEU A 168 9.81 -8.95 -4.59
C LEU A 168 9.42 -7.46 -4.57
N ILE A 169 8.25 -7.11 -5.09
CA ILE A 169 7.76 -5.72 -5.05
C ILE A 169 7.49 -5.32 -3.60
N ALA A 170 6.72 -6.13 -2.85
CA ALA A 170 6.38 -5.82 -1.46
C ALA A 170 7.63 -5.73 -0.57
N PHE A 171 8.53 -6.71 -0.69
CA PHE A 171 9.78 -6.75 0.05
C PHE A 171 10.68 -5.57 -0.31
N GLY A 172 10.83 -5.25 -1.60
CA GLY A 172 11.63 -4.13 -2.06
C GLY A 172 11.07 -2.78 -1.60
N VAL A 173 9.76 -2.54 -1.69
CA VAL A 173 9.17 -1.28 -1.22
C VAL A 173 9.27 -1.15 0.30
N MET A 174 9.03 -2.23 1.06
CA MET A 174 9.19 -2.22 2.51
C MET A 174 10.65 -1.96 2.90
N GLY A 175 11.61 -2.66 2.29
CA GLY A 175 13.03 -2.46 2.54
C GLY A 175 13.48 -1.05 2.18
N MET A 176 12.99 -0.50 1.07
CA MET A 176 13.23 0.89 0.68
C MET A 176 12.69 1.87 1.71
N THR A 177 11.48 1.62 2.22
CA THR A 177 10.83 2.47 3.23
C THR A 177 11.62 2.48 4.53
N ILE A 178 12.09 1.31 4.99
CA ILE A 178 12.92 1.20 6.20
C ILE A 178 14.23 1.95 6.00
N ALA A 179 14.89 1.77 4.85
CA ALA A 179 16.12 2.48 4.54
C ALA A 179 15.90 4.01 4.55
N LEU A 180 14.86 4.50 3.87
CA LEU A 180 14.50 5.92 3.88
C LEU A 180 14.15 6.44 5.28
N THR A 181 13.55 5.60 6.13
CA THR A 181 13.24 5.96 7.52
C THR A 181 14.51 6.17 8.33
N ILE A 182 15.51 5.30 8.16
CA ILE A 182 16.83 5.43 8.83
C ILE A 182 17.54 6.70 8.33
N ALA A 183 17.56 6.93 7.03
CA ALA A 183 18.12 8.17 6.47
C ALA A 183 17.38 9.40 7.00
N GLY A 184 16.05 9.32 7.11
CA GLY A 184 15.22 10.41 7.61
C GLY A 184 15.46 10.68 9.09
N TYR A 185 15.67 9.65 9.89
CA TYR A 185 16.02 9.78 11.30
C TYR A 185 17.33 10.53 11.50
N GLU A 186 18.39 10.12 10.81
CA GLU A 186 19.67 10.83 10.91
C GLU A 186 19.58 12.25 10.36
N GLN A 187 18.89 12.43 9.23
CA GLN A 187 18.64 13.77 8.67
C GLN A 187 17.91 14.66 9.68
N VAL A 188 16.83 14.20 10.30
CA VAL A 188 16.07 14.95 11.31
C VAL A 188 16.94 15.37 12.48
N LEU A 189 17.75 14.46 13.02
CA LEU A 189 18.59 14.76 14.18
C LEU A 189 19.70 15.75 13.85
N ILE A 190 20.46 15.49 12.80
CA ILE A 190 21.63 16.31 12.47
C ILE A 190 21.22 17.62 11.80
N GLU A 191 20.40 17.55 10.74
CA GLU A 191 20.01 18.73 9.98
C GLU A 191 19.15 19.67 10.81
N ARG A 192 18.14 19.14 11.52
CA ARG A 192 17.09 19.96 12.12
C ARG A 192 17.25 20.17 13.61
N ALA A 193 17.54 19.12 14.38
CA ALA A 193 17.60 19.21 15.84
C ALA A 193 18.93 19.79 16.34
N GLU A 194 20.07 19.36 15.78
CA GLU A 194 21.40 19.77 16.25
C GLU A 194 21.90 21.06 15.57
N LEU A 195 21.83 21.13 14.24
CA LEU A 195 22.48 22.19 13.46
C LEU A 195 21.51 23.27 12.92
N GLY A 196 20.22 23.18 13.25
CA GLY A 196 19.25 24.27 13.08
C GLY A 196 18.73 24.52 11.65
N GLY A 197 18.85 23.56 10.74
CA GLY A 197 18.15 23.57 9.44
C GLY A 197 18.77 24.43 8.34
N GLY A 198 20.03 24.84 8.49
CA GLY A 198 20.76 25.59 7.46
C GLY A 198 21.36 24.71 6.34
N TRP A 199 21.91 25.35 5.30
CA TRP A 199 22.57 24.64 4.19
C TRP A 199 23.72 23.74 4.65
N ASN A 200 24.56 24.24 5.55
CA ASN A 200 25.66 23.44 6.09
C ASN A 200 25.15 22.21 6.85
N ALA A 201 24.09 22.36 7.65
CA ALA A 201 23.44 21.28 8.38
C ALA A 201 22.96 20.16 7.44
N PHE A 202 22.33 20.54 6.31
CA PHE A 202 21.88 19.61 5.29
C PHE A 202 23.03 18.82 4.68
N PHE A 203 24.10 19.48 4.25
CA PHE A 203 25.26 18.79 3.66
C PHE A 203 25.93 17.87 4.66
N THR A 204 26.11 18.30 5.91
CA THR A 204 26.68 17.47 6.96
C THR A 204 25.82 16.22 7.21
N ALA A 205 24.50 16.37 7.33
CA ALA A 205 23.60 15.23 7.53
C ALA A 205 23.66 14.22 6.39
N GLN A 206 23.86 14.66 5.14
CA GLN A 206 23.97 13.76 3.99
C GLN A 206 25.28 12.99 3.89
N GLU A 207 26.34 13.50 4.50
CA GLU A 207 27.65 12.85 4.55
C GLU A 207 27.74 11.81 5.68
N MET A 208 26.74 11.78 6.57
CA MET A 208 26.75 10.88 7.71
C MET A 208 26.67 9.40 7.28
N PRO A 209 27.35 8.49 8.00
CA PRO A 209 27.46 7.10 7.58
C PRO A 209 26.11 6.39 7.41
N TRP A 210 25.14 6.62 8.31
CA TRP A 210 23.86 5.91 8.24
C TRP A 210 23.00 6.42 7.09
N TYR A 211 23.06 7.70 6.75
CA TYR A 211 22.36 8.32 5.63
C TYR A 211 22.90 7.75 4.32
N VAL A 212 24.22 7.76 4.13
CA VAL A 212 24.86 7.22 2.93
C VAL A 212 24.53 5.73 2.77
N GLN A 213 24.66 4.94 3.84
CA GLN A 213 24.36 3.51 3.82
C GLN A 213 22.88 3.25 3.54
N ALA A 214 21.98 4.02 4.15
CA ALA A 214 20.55 3.94 3.92
C ALA A 214 20.19 4.28 2.47
N GLN A 215 20.81 5.30 1.85
CA GLN A 215 20.59 5.62 0.45
C GLN A 215 21.08 4.49 -0.49
N LEU A 216 22.16 3.81 -0.14
CA LEU A 216 22.60 2.61 -0.85
C LEU A 216 21.58 1.48 -0.73
N TRP A 217 21.09 1.18 0.48
CA TRP A 217 20.06 0.17 0.69
C TRP A 217 18.74 0.50 -0.02
N ARG A 218 18.35 1.78 -0.03
CA ARG A 218 17.21 2.27 -0.81
C ARG A 218 17.39 1.94 -2.30
N ALA A 219 18.58 2.15 -2.86
CA ALA A 219 18.87 1.81 -4.26
C ALA A 219 18.85 0.30 -4.52
N ILE A 220 19.46 -0.51 -3.65
CA ILE A 220 19.45 -1.98 -3.76
C ILE A 220 18.00 -2.49 -3.73
N MET A 221 17.20 -2.01 -2.78
CA MET A 221 15.79 -2.39 -2.67
C MET A 221 14.96 -1.90 -3.86
N GLY A 222 15.31 -0.76 -4.46
CA GLY A 222 14.74 -0.32 -5.74
C GLY A 222 15.01 -1.29 -6.88
N VAL A 223 16.21 -1.88 -6.96
CA VAL A 223 16.51 -2.94 -7.93
C VAL A 223 15.67 -4.19 -7.66
N VAL A 224 15.50 -4.59 -6.39
CA VAL A 224 14.64 -5.71 -6.00
C VAL A 224 13.19 -5.47 -6.45
N THR A 225 12.65 -4.28 -6.20
CA THR A 225 11.32 -3.87 -6.67
C THR A 225 11.22 -3.93 -8.20
N PHE A 226 12.25 -3.46 -8.92
CA PHE A 226 12.28 -3.49 -10.38
C PHE A 226 12.29 -4.92 -10.94
N VAL A 227 13.06 -5.83 -10.36
CA VAL A 227 13.03 -7.25 -10.74
C VAL A 227 11.64 -7.84 -10.47
N GLY A 228 11.01 -7.50 -9.35
CA GLY A 228 9.62 -7.86 -9.06
C GLY A 228 8.63 -7.34 -10.10
N PHE A 229 8.82 -6.10 -10.57
CA PHE A 229 8.02 -5.51 -11.65
C PHE A 229 8.15 -6.28 -12.96
N ILE A 230 9.35 -6.75 -13.32
CA ILE A 230 9.54 -7.61 -14.49
C ILE A 230 8.72 -8.91 -14.35
N TYR A 231 8.74 -9.55 -13.18
CA TYR A 231 7.91 -10.74 -12.92
C TYR A 231 6.42 -10.45 -13.03
N LEU A 232 5.97 -9.30 -12.49
CA LEU A 232 4.57 -8.87 -12.56
C LEU A 232 4.13 -8.70 -14.02
N VAL A 233 4.86 -7.91 -14.82
CA VAL A 233 4.53 -7.68 -16.24
C VAL A 233 4.54 -9.00 -17.01
N TRP A 234 5.54 -9.84 -16.79
CA TRP A 234 5.63 -11.14 -17.45
C TRP A 234 4.45 -12.05 -17.10
N ASP A 235 4.03 -12.07 -15.83
CA ASP A 235 2.86 -12.82 -15.41
C ASP A 235 1.59 -12.28 -16.05
N MET A 236 1.33 -10.98 -15.99
CA MET A 236 0.13 -10.36 -16.55
C MET A 236 -0.03 -10.62 -18.05
N LEU A 237 1.08 -10.64 -18.80
CA LEU A 237 1.06 -10.94 -20.23
C LEU A 237 0.84 -12.42 -20.55
N THR A 238 1.09 -13.34 -19.62
CA THR A 238 1.10 -14.79 -19.89
C THR A 238 0.01 -15.58 -19.18
N ILE A 239 -0.46 -15.13 -18.00
CA ILE A 239 -1.36 -15.88 -17.12
C ILE A 239 -2.72 -16.17 -17.77
N GLY A 240 -3.29 -15.20 -18.49
CA GLY A 240 -4.59 -15.34 -19.17
C GLY A 240 -4.58 -16.48 -20.19
N LYS A 241 -3.63 -16.43 -21.13
CA LYS A 241 -3.46 -17.48 -22.16
C LYS A 241 -3.16 -18.84 -21.53
N ALA A 242 -2.22 -18.89 -20.58
CA ALA A 242 -1.79 -20.14 -19.96
C ALA A 242 -2.94 -20.87 -19.25
N GLN A 243 -3.76 -20.15 -18.47
CA GLN A 243 -4.86 -20.77 -17.72
C GLN A 243 -6.08 -21.06 -18.60
N SER A 244 -6.39 -20.20 -19.59
CA SER A 244 -7.45 -20.52 -20.55
C SER A 244 -7.18 -21.80 -21.34
N GLY A 245 -5.92 -22.03 -21.75
CA GLY A 245 -5.52 -23.24 -22.46
C GLY A 245 -5.55 -24.49 -21.57
N GLN A 246 -5.19 -24.37 -20.29
CA GLN A 246 -5.30 -25.47 -19.33
C GLN A 246 -6.75 -25.93 -19.15
N VAL A 247 -7.69 -24.99 -18.97
CA VAL A 247 -9.11 -25.31 -18.82
C VAL A 247 -9.66 -26.02 -20.07
N GLN A 248 -9.35 -25.53 -21.28
CA GLN A 248 -9.77 -26.16 -22.52
C GLN A 248 -9.21 -27.57 -22.68
N ASN A 249 -7.94 -27.78 -22.33
CA ASN A 249 -7.31 -29.10 -22.40
C ASN A 249 -7.93 -30.08 -21.40
N GLU A 250 -8.20 -29.65 -20.17
CA GLU A 250 -8.86 -30.47 -19.15
C GLU A 250 -10.29 -30.87 -19.57
N GLU A 251 -11.08 -29.94 -20.12
CA GLU A 251 -12.42 -30.22 -20.65
C GLU A 251 -12.37 -31.21 -21.83
N SER A 252 -11.40 -31.06 -22.74
CA SER A 252 -11.23 -31.97 -23.87
C SER A 252 -10.83 -33.38 -23.45
N ALA A 253 -9.95 -33.51 -22.44
CA ALA A 253 -9.52 -34.79 -21.91
C ALA A 253 -10.65 -35.49 -21.14
N ALA A 254 -11.47 -34.73 -20.41
CA ALA A 254 -12.66 -35.26 -19.73
C ALA A 254 -13.75 -35.72 -20.70
N ALA A 255 -13.90 -35.06 -21.86
CA ALA A 255 -14.84 -35.47 -22.90
C ALA A 255 -14.38 -36.71 -23.71
N ALA A 256 -13.08 -37.01 -23.69
CA ALA A 256 -12.49 -38.16 -24.39
C ALA A 256 -12.41 -39.44 -23.53
N ALA A 257 -12.69 -39.35 -22.23
CA ALA A 257 -12.69 -40.46 -21.26
C ALA A 257 -14.10 -40.98 -21.01
#